data_AF-A0A1G3ACV3-F1
#
_entry.id   AF-A0A1G3ACV3-F1
#
_cell.length_a   1.000
_cell.length_b   1.000
_cell.length_c   1.000
_cell.angle_alpha   90.00
_cell.angle_beta   90.00
_cell.angle_gamma   90.00
#
_symmetry.space_group_name_H-M   'P 1'
#
loop_
_entity.id
_entity.type
_entity.pdbx_description
1 polymer ?
#
loop_
_entity_poly.entity_id
_entity_poly.type
_entity_poly.pdbx_seq_one_letter_code
_entity_poly.pdbx_strand_id
1 'polypeptide(L)'
;MSQLFFTERGRALLSHSEEITRWRWARKRITLPSPAAEAKADLWLLAQMYEENRQPLAVHVNGQLLGRIDPDPRLATFPVWSRVEVPAGRLTQSVNEIEFRCDAPAMNAWMLAIEPGHCDPQSFLSFDQGRSWQNEQMGMHNVLRGEYLIRLRSHSERLSDPAPPEIIYENPEHPRVRESLGLVPAAIRDIGDPWKQLRALRTWVAQSWGHRSAGNVYTPWDPWTILDWAKENRGQGRDDTICMCVHFATLFAALAAALGHRARCVVIAEKLDEATGHFMTEVWDRSSRRWVLHDPNYDVHYVDGHPLSAIDLAERSHQGRSFEKWVVAGKGMPLGPARVTDAFRDYFASGRSFRHVAVWSANQYVSAPAAAPPNHGSIAYCETEIVWYSPAAMDLAPMFPYRASQRAYFDREP
;
A
#
# COMPACT_ATOMS: atom_id res chain seq x y z
N MET A 1 23.94 1.92 5.18
CA MET A 1 23.40 2.32 3.87
C MET A 1 23.09 1.05 3.08
N SER A 2 21.97 1.01 2.36
CA SER A 2 21.46 -0.15 1.62
C SER A 2 20.63 0.33 0.42
N GLN A 3 20.42 -0.51 -0.59
CA GLN A 3 19.63 -0.17 -1.79
C GLN A 3 18.69 -1.30 -2.21
N LEU A 4 17.48 -0.94 -2.65
CA LEU A 4 16.50 -1.86 -3.22
C LEU A 4 16.69 -2.00 -4.73
N PHE A 5 16.57 -3.23 -5.21
CA PHE A 5 16.50 -3.57 -6.63
C PHE A 5 15.17 -4.28 -6.90
N PHE A 6 14.42 -3.76 -7.88
CA PHE A 6 13.08 -4.19 -8.23
C PHE A 6 12.77 -3.75 -9.67
N THR A 7 11.76 -4.35 -10.32
CA THR A 7 11.34 -3.99 -11.69
C THR A 7 9.84 -3.73 -11.84
N GLU A 8 9.10 -3.75 -10.73
CA GLU A 8 7.65 -3.51 -10.66
C GLU A 8 7.33 -2.25 -9.86
N ARG A 9 6.07 -1.81 -9.84
CA ARG A 9 5.62 -0.62 -9.08
C ARG A 9 4.76 -0.95 -7.86
N GLY A 10 4.43 -2.22 -7.63
CA GLY A 10 3.61 -2.75 -6.55
C GLY A 10 2.12 -2.75 -6.86
N ARG A 11 1.74 -2.62 -8.12
CA ARG A 11 0.34 -2.54 -8.60
C ARG A 11 -0.23 -3.93 -8.84
N ALA A 12 -0.23 -4.74 -7.78
CA ALA A 12 -0.78 -6.09 -7.80
C ALA A 12 -2.30 -6.09 -7.60
N LEU A 13 -2.95 -7.10 -8.16
CA LEU A 13 -4.38 -7.36 -7.98
C LEU A 13 -4.53 -8.62 -7.14
N LEU A 14 -5.51 -8.63 -6.23
CA LEU A 14 -5.78 -9.79 -5.36
C LEU A 14 -6.08 -11.05 -6.18
N SER A 15 -6.76 -10.91 -7.32
CA SER A 15 -7.16 -12.00 -8.20
C SER A 15 -6.08 -12.43 -9.20
N HIS A 16 -4.91 -11.79 -9.19
CA HIS A 16 -3.84 -12.07 -10.13
C HIS A 16 -2.59 -12.57 -9.40
N SER A 17 -2.30 -13.84 -9.61
CA SER A 17 -1.16 -14.55 -9.05
C SER A 17 -0.60 -15.54 -10.06
N GLU A 18 0.61 -16.01 -9.77
CA GLU A 18 1.20 -17.18 -10.39
C GLU A 18 1.23 -18.35 -9.41
N GLU A 19 0.59 -19.45 -9.76
CA GLU A 19 0.59 -20.65 -8.96
C GLU A 19 1.83 -21.50 -9.25
N ILE A 20 2.62 -21.74 -8.22
CA ILE A 20 3.87 -22.48 -8.33
C ILE A 20 3.62 -23.97 -8.07
N THR A 21 4.06 -24.81 -9.00
CA THR A 21 3.88 -26.26 -8.95
C THR A 21 5.15 -26.98 -9.42
N ARG A 22 5.14 -28.31 -9.42
CA ARG A 22 6.29 -29.10 -9.89
C ARG A 22 6.58 -28.89 -11.38
N TRP A 23 5.57 -28.43 -12.14
CA TRP A 23 5.67 -28.15 -13.56
C TRP A 23 5.71 -26.66 -13.86
N ARG A 24 5.14 -25.81 -12.99
CA ARG A 24 5.09 -24.35 -13.12
C ARG A 24 6.14 -23.70 -12.24
N TRP A 25 7.26 -23.28 -12.83
CA TRP A 25 8.34 -22.58 -12.12
C TRP A 25 8.35 -21.10 -12.50
N ALA A 26 8.51 -20.23 -11.51
CA ALA A 26 8.66 -18.79 -11.71
C ALA A 26 10.14 -18.40 -11.66
N ARG A 27 10.55 -17.44 -12.49
CA ARG A 27 11.87 -16.81 -12.47
C ARG A 27 11.74 -15.30 -12.50
N LYS A 28 12.62 -14.62 -11.78
CA LYS A 28 12.87 -13.17 -11.86
C LYS A 28 14.31 -12.92 -12.26
N ARG A 29 14.55 -11.96 -13.14
CA ARG A 29 15.88 -11.43 -13.44
C ARG A 29 16.05 -10.07 -12.79
N ILE A 30 17.15 -9.90 -12.07
CA ILE A 30 17.55 -8.61 -11.47
C ILE A 30 19.01 -8.33 -11.82
N THR A 31 19.27 -7.18 -12.43
CA THR A 31 20.63 -6.73 -12.77
C THR A 31 21.22 -5.96 -11.60
N LEU A 32 22.41 -6.36 -11.16
CA LEU A 32 23.08 -5.78 -10.00
C LEU A 32 24.45 -5.18 -10.37
N PRO A 33 24.80 -4.00 -9.82
CA PRO A 33 26.16 -3.47 -9.91
C PRO A 33 27.10 -4.21 -8.95
N SER A 34 28.42 -4.07 -9.16
CA SER A 34 29.46 -4.76 -8.36
C SER A 34 29.25 -4.58 -6.86
N PRO A 35 29.01 -3.34 -6.35
CA PRO A 35 28.83 -3.15 -4.93
C PRO A 35 27.66 -3.93 -4.33
N ALA A 36 26.60 -4.15 -5.11
CA ALA A 36 25.43 -4.87 -4.63
C ALA A 36 25.68 -6.38 -4.56
N ALA A 37 26.39 -6.93 -5.55
CA ALA A 37 26.65 -8.35 -5.69
C ALA A 37 27.65 -8.91 -4.67
N GLU A 38 28.60 -8.07 -4.23
CA GLU A 38 29.62 -8.43 -3.24
C GLU A 38 29.07 -8.47 -1.80
N ALA A 39 27.94 -7.82 -1.54
CA ALA A 39 27.35 -7.71 -0.21
C ALA A 39 26.37 -8.86 0.08
N LYS A 40 26.06 -9.06 1.37
CA LYS A 40 24.85 -9.79 1.76
C LYS A 40 23.60 -9.02 1.31
N ALA A 41 22.51 -9.73 1.06
CA ALA A 41 21.24 -9.12 0.67
C ALA A 41 20.06 -9.83 1.33
N ASP A 42 18.90 -9.20 1.28
CA ASP A 42 17.62 -9.83 1.58
C ASP A 42 16.76 -9.89 0.33
N LEU A 43 16.23 -11.07 0.05
CA LEU A 43 15.22 -11.28 -0.96
C LEU A 43 13.84 -11.18 -0.30
N TRP A 44 13.02 -10.27 -0.80
CA TRP A 44 11.64 -10.08 -0.40
C TRP A 44 10.73 -10.52 -1.52
N LEU A 45 9.74 -11.34 -1.23
CA LEU A 45 8.73 -11.76 -2.19
C LEU A 45 7.34 -11.63 -1.56
N LEU A 46 6.39 -11.11 -2.34
CA LEU A 46 4.99 -11.08 -1.93
C LEU A 46 4.32 -12.37 -2.39
N ALA A 47 3.96 -13.22 -1.42
CA ALA A 47 3.38 -14.53 -1.69
C ALA A 47 2.28 -14.86 -0.69
N GLN A 48 1.39 -15.75 -1.12
CA GLN A 48 0.36 -16.37 -0.31
C GLN A 48 0.43 -17.88 -0.49
N MET A 49 0.01 -18.61 0.52
CA MET A 49 -0.11 -20.05 0.52
C MET A 49 -1.59 -20.44 0.46
N TYR A 50 -1.93 -21.57 -0.15
CA TYR A 50 -3.26 -22.17 0.06
C TYR A 50 -3.30 -22.87 1.42
N GLU A 51 -4.46 -22.84 2.10
CA GLU A 51 -4.61 -23.35 3.48
C GLU A 51 -4.23 -24.85 3.62
N GLU A 52 -4.50 -25.64 2.60
CA GLU A 52 -4.23 -27.08 2.57
C GLU A 52 -2.79 -27.42 2.20
N ASN A 53 -1.98 -26.44 1.79
CA ASN A 53 -0.63 -26.69 1.33
C ASN A 53 0.26 -27.20 2.47
N ARG A 54 1.08 -28.20 2.15
CA ARG A 54 2.10 -28.78 3.04
C ARG A 54 3.49 -28.79 2.41
N GLN A 55 3.63 -28.29 1.18
CA GLN A 55 4.88 -28.31 0.43
C GLN A 55 5.61 -26.97 0.58
N PRO A 56 6.93 -26.98 0.85
CA PRO A 56 7.70 -25.74 0.92
C PRO A 56 7.84 -25.08 -0.46
N LEU A 57 8.07 -23.77 -0.47
CA LEU A 57 8.50 -23.03 -1.66
C LEU A 57 10.02 -22.98 -1.67
N ALA A 58 10.65 -23.69 -2.60
CA ALA A 58 12.10 -23.65 -2.78
C ALA A 58 12.49 -22.39 -3.55
N VAL A 59 13.51 -21.70 -3.04
CA VAL A 59 14.05 -20.47 -3.63
C VAL A 59 15.47 -20.75 -4.11
N HIS A 60 15.73 -20.54 -5.39
CA HIS A 60 17.04 -20.67 -6.00
C HIS A 60 17.55 -19.32 -6.47
N VAL A 61 18.87 -19.13 -6.41
CA VAL A 61 19.57 -17.98 -6.98
C VAL A 61 20.70 -18.52 -7.86
N ASN A 62 20.71 -18.11 -9.12
CA ASN A 62 21.71 -18.51 -10.12
C ASN A 62 21.86 -20.05 -10.20
N GLY A 63 20.71 -20.75 -10.21
CA GLY A 63 20.62 -22.22 -10.25
C GLY A 63 20.88 -22.93 -8.92
N GLN A 64 21.42 -22.25 -7.91
CA GLN A 64 21.75 -22.84 -6.62
C GLN A 64 20.60 -22.67 -5.62
N LEU A 65 20.26 -23.72 -4.89
CA LEU A 65 19.26 -23.63 -3.82
C LEU A 65 19.75 -22.65 -2.74
N LEU A 66 18.98 -21.59 -2.50
CA LEU A 66 19.25 -20.60 -1.47
C LEU A 66 18.61 -21.01 -0.14
N GLY A 67 17.34 -21.43 -0.18
CA GLY A 67 16.55 -21.76 1.00
C GLY A 67 15.15 -22.21 0.63
N ARG A 68 14.31 -22.37 1.65
CA ARG A 68 12.90 -22.75 1.53
C ARG A 68 12.04 -21.88 2.42
N ILE A 69 10.84 -21.56 1.96
CA ILE A 69 9.80 -21.00 2.80
C ILE A 69 8.86 -22.15 3.16
N ASP A 70 8.83 -22.48 4.44
CA ASP A 70 7.99 -23.56 4.95
C ASP A 70 6.52 -23.10 5.05
N PRO A 71 5.56 -24.03 4.90
CA PRO A 71 4.16 -23.74 5.14
C PRO A 71 3.92 -23.13 6.53
N ASP A 72 3.25 -21.98 6.56
CA ASP A 72 2.86 -21.29 7.79
C ASP A 72 1.40 -20.81 7.64
N PRO A 73 0.49 -21.12 8.59
CA PRO A 73 -0.91 -20.69 8.53
C PRO A 73 -1.10 -19.18 8.33
N ARG A 74 -0.16 -18.34 8.77
CA ARG A 74 -0.22 -16.88 8.53
C ARG A 74 -0.17 -16.52 7.05
N LEU A 75 0.50 -17.35 6.25
CA LEU A 75 0.60 -17.19 4.79
C LEU A 75 -0.69 -17.61 4.07
N ALA A 76 -1.62 -18.30 4.75
CA ALA A 76 -2.86 -18.75 4.13
C ALA A 76 -3.95 -17.66 4.07
N THR A 77 -3.90 -16.68 4.96
CA THR A 77 -4.98 -15.71 5.15
C THR A 77 -4.98 -14.58 4.13
N PHE A 78 -3.80 -14.08 3.73
CA PHE A 78 -3.64 -13.01 2.74
C PHE A 78 -2.18 -12.98 2.23
N PRO A 79 -1.89 -12.31 1.09
CA PRO A 79 -0.52 -12.17 0.60
C PRO A 79 0.34 -11.37 1.57
N VAL A 80 1.53 -11.88 1.90
CA VAL A 80 2.49 -11.21 2.80
C VAL A 80 3.90 -11.20 2.23
N TRP A 81 4.71 -10.25 2.71
CA TRP A 81 6.13 -10.16 2.38
C TRP A 81 6.92 -11.22 3.14
N SER A 82 7.44 -12.21 2.42
CA SER A 82 8.36 -13.20 2.98
C SER A 82 9.81 -12.82 2.70
N ARG A 83 10.68 -12.97 3.69
CA ARG A 83 12.12 -12.67 3.61
C ARG A 83 12.93 -13.95 3.49
N VAL A 84 13.88 -13.97 2.55
CA VAL A 84 14.93 -14.99 2.45
C VAL A 84 16.29 -14.30 2.43
N GLU A 85 17.17 -14.66 3.36
CA GLU A 85 18.51 -14.08 3.43
C GLU A 85 19.39 -14.60 2.29
N VAL A 86 20.15 -13.70 1.66
CA VAL A 86 21.10 -14.00 0.59
C VAL A 86 22.52 -13.77 1.11
N PRO A 87 23.30 -14.83 1.36
CA PRO A 87 24.70 -14.70 1.74
C PRO A 87 25.54 -14.00 0.68
N ALA A 88 26.60 -13.31 1.10
CA ALA A 88 27.59 -12.75 0.18
C ALA A 88 28.19 -13.83 -0.72
N GLY A 89 28.51 -13.47 -1.98
CA GLY A 89 29.06 -14.40 -2.97
C GLY A 89 28.03 -15.27 -3.70
N ARG A 90 26.74 -15.18 -3.36
CA ARG A 90 25.66 -15.85 -4.10
C ARG A 90 25.19 -15.07 -5.33
N LEU A 91 25.42 -13.77 -5.32
CA LEU A 91 25.04 -12.84 -6.37
C LEU A 91 26.25 -12.56 -7.28
N THR A 92 25.96 -12.21 -8.53
CA THR A 92 26.96 -11.83 -9.53
C THR A 92 26.80 -10.37 -9.93
N GLN A 93 27.89 -9.75 -10.36
CA GLN A 93 27.88 -8.43 -11.00
C GLN A 93 27.31 -8.55 -12.42
N SER A 94 26.00 -8.78 -12.53
CA SER A 94 25.28 -9.02 -13.77
C SER A 94 23.79 -9.21 -13.46
N VAL A 95 23.08 -9.76 -14.44
CA VAL A 95 21.80 -10.42 -14.27
C VAL A 95 21.94 -11.58 -13.28
N ASN A 96 21.09 -11.58 -12.26
CA ASN A 96 20.88 -12.68 -11.33
C ASN A 96 19.51 -13.29 -11.58
N GLU A 97 19.45 -14.62 -11.67
CA GLU A 97 18.20 -15.36 -11.85
C GLU A 97 17.72 -15.90 -10.51
N ILE A 98 16.51 -15.51 -10.10
CA ILE A 98 15.87 -15.94 -8.86
C ILE A 98 14.69 -16.81 -9.23
N GLU A 99 14.67 -18.07 -8.81
CA GLU A 99 13.66 -19.04 -9.21
C GLU A 99 12.89 -19.60 -8.02
N PHE A 100 11.61 -19.88 -8.24
CA PHE A 100 10.68 -20.42 -7.25
C PHE A 100 10.08 -21.72 -7.76
N ARG A 101 10.17 -22.75 -6.92
CA ARG A 101 9.76 -24.13 -7.25
C ARG A 101 9.00 -24.74 -6.09
N CYS A 102 8.03 -25.60 -6.38
CA CYS A 102 7.29 -26.34 -5.37
C CYS A 102 6.99 -27.73 -5.92
N ASP A 103 7.06 -28.78 -5.09
CA ASP A 103 6.80 -30.15 -5.57
C ASP A 103 5.30 -30.50 -5.63
N ALA A 104 4.42 -29.53 -5.37
CA ALA A 104 2.98 -29.72 -5.48
C ALA A 104 2.56 -30.10 -6.91
N PRO A 105 1.70 -31.11 -7.08
CA PRO A 105 1.24 -31.54 -8.40
C PRO A 105 0.16 -30.62 -9.00
N ALA A 106 -0.52 -29.81 -8.18
CA ALA A 106 -1.64 -28.97 -8.56
C ALA A 106 -1.42 -27.50 -8.16
N MET A 107 -2.19 -26.60 -8.77
CA MET A 107 -2.16 -25.15 -8.56
C MET A 107 -2.92 -24.74 -7.28
N ASN A 108 -2.52 -25.34 -6.16
CA ASN A 108 -3.13 -25.13 -4.85
C ASN A 108 -2.08 -25.19 -3.72
N ALA A 109 -0.86 -24.71 -4.01
CA ALA A 109 0.24 -24.69 -3.05
C ALA A 109 0.66 -23.27 -2.68
N TRP A 110 1.19 -22.54 -3.65
CA TRP A 110 1.71 -21.18 -3.49
C TRP A 110 1.21 -20.28 -4.60
N MET A 111 0.87 -19.05 -4.24
CA MET A 111 0.55 -17.94 -5.12
C MET A 111 1.63 -16.88 -4.99
N LEU A 112 2.32 -16.58 -6.08
CA LEU A 112 3.27 -15.47 -6.17
C LEU A 112 2.55 -14.26 -6.78
N ALA A 113 2.61 -13.10 -6.12
CA ALA A 113 1.94 -11.91 -6.63
C ALA A 113 2.60 -11.40 -7.93
N ILE A 114 1.76 -10.94 -8.87
CA ILE A 114 2.19 -10.42 -10.17
C ILE A 114 1.54 -9.06 -10.44
N GLU A 115 2.36 -8.10 -10.89
CA GLU A 115 1.91 -6.83 -11.45
C GLU A 115 1.73 -6.98 -12.96
N PRO A 116 0.51 -6.86 -13.51
CA PRO A 116 0.29 -6.95 -14.95
C PRO A 116 0.65 -5.63 -15.67
N GLY A 117 0.72 -5.68 -17.00
CA GLY A 117 0.81 -4.49 -17.86
C GLY A 117 2.22 -4.08 -18.26
N HIS A 118 3.20 -4.97 -18.09
CA HIS A 118 4.58 -4.73 -18.49
C HIS A 118 4.82 -5.05 -19.97
N CYS A 119 5.45 -4.13 -20.71
CA CYS A 119 5.77 -4.33 -22.12
C CYS A 119 7.02 -5.20 -22.35
N ASP A 120 7.92 -5.27 -21.38
CA ASP A 120 9.14 -6.11 -21.42
C ASP A 120 9.49 -6.62 -20.00
N PRO A 121 8.66 -7.52 -19.44
CA PRO A 121 8.89 -8.00 -18.08
C PRO A 121 10.15 -8.85 -17.97
N GLN A 122 10.87 -8.66 -16.87
CA GLN A 122 12.01 -9.46 -16.41
C GLN A 122 11.58 -10.62 -15.49
N SER A 123 10.31 -11.01 -15.56
CA SER A 123 9.75 -12.20 -14.94
C SER A 123 9.37 -13.23 -16.00
N PHE A 124 9.59 -14.50 -15.69
CA PHE A 124 9.42 -15.60 -16.62
C PHE A 124 8.76 -16.79 -15.94
N LEU A 125 8.01 -17.54 -16.73
CA LEU A 125 7.34 -18.76 -16.35
C LEU A 125 7.88 -19.93 -17.18
N SER A 126 8.05 -21.08 -16.55
CA SER A 126 8.39 -22.35 -17.17
C SER A 126 7.28 -23.36 -16.93
N PHE A 127 6.98 -24.20 -17.92
CA PHE A 127 6.06 -25.33 -17.82
C PHE A 127 6.74 -26.71 -17.84
N ASP A 128 8.07 -26.75 -17.99
CA ASP A 128 8.84 -27.95 -18.27
C ASP A 128 10.08 -28.10 -17.36
N GLN A 129 9.96 -27.61 -16.13
CA GLN A 129 11.03 -27.66 -15.11
C GLN A 129 12.30 -26.89 -15.53
N GLY A 130 12.10 -25.72 -16.13
CA GLY A 130 13.13 -24.75 -16.45
C GLY A 130 13.91 -25.04 -17.73
N ARG A 131 13.44 -25.97 -18.57
CA ARG A 131 14.07 -26.24 -19.88
C ARG A 131 13.74 -25.13 -20.88
N SER A 132 12.54 -24.56 -20.80
CA SER A 132 12.12 -23.38 -21.55
C SER A 132 11.46 -22.34 -20.65
N TRP A 133 11.52 -21.08 -21.07
CA TRP A 133 11.03 -19.93 -20.31
C TRP A 133 10.28 -18.97 -21.24
N GLN A 134 9.16 -18.45 -20.78
CA GLN A 134 8.34 -17.47 -21.51
C GLN A 134 7.82 -16.40 -20.56
N ASN A 135 7.42 -15.24 -21.10
CA ASN A 135 6.96 -14.09 -20.32
C ASN A 135 5.80 -13.36 -21.00
N GLU A 136 4.96 -14.10 -21.72
CA GLU A 136 3.83 -13.54 -22.50
C GLU A 136 2.47 -14.01 -21.99
N GLN A 137 2.40 -15.25 -21.49
CA GLN A 137 1.18 -15.92 -21.05
C GLN A 137 1.34 -16.44 -19.63
N MET A 138 1.30 -15.53 -18.67
CA MET A 138 1.61 -15.76 -17.25
C MET A 138 0.34 -15.74 -16.38
N GLY A 139 0.53 -16.10 -15.11
CA GLY A 139 -0.52 -16.18 -14.10
C GLY A 139 -1.45 -17.38 -14.27
N MET A 140 -2.36 -17.54 -13.32
CA MET A 140 -3.28 -18.70 -13.24
C MET A 140 -3.96 -19.04 -14.57
N HIS A 141 -4.46 -18.03 -15.25
CA HIS A 141 -5.25 -18.16 -16.48
C HIS A 141 -4.41 -18.05 -17.75
N ASN A 142 -3.09 -17.87 -17.65
CA ASN A 142 -2.15 -17.67 -18.77
C ASN A 142 -2.51 -16.49 -19.69
N VAL A 143 -3.11 -15.43 -19.13
CA VAL A 143 -3.52 -14.22 -19.87
C VAL A 143 -2.70 -12.99 -19.51
N LEU A 144 -1.82 -13.09 -18.50
CA LEU A 144 -1.09 -11.95 -17.99
C LEU A 144 0.27 -11.84 -18.65
N ARG A 145 0.71 -10.59 -18.80
CA ARG A 145 2.09 -10.25 -19.04
C ARG A 145 2.51 -9.28 -17.95
N GLY A 146 3.48 -9.66 -17.12
CA GLY A 146 3.70 -8.94 -15.87
C GLY A 146 4.99 -9.29 -15.15
N GLU A 147 5.19 -8.57 -14.04
CA GLU A 147 6.36 -8.66 -13.20
C GLU A 147 5.98 -9.26 -11.85
N TYR A 148 6.70 -10.29 -11.42
CA TYR A 148 6.55 -10.81 -10.06
C TYR A 148 7.03 -9.78 -9.03
N LEU A 149 6.29 -9.66 -7.93
CA LEU A 149 6.61 -8.78 -6.80
C LEU A 149 7.74 -9.38 -5.95
N ILE A 150 8.94 -9.30 -6.51
CA ILE A 150 10.19 -9.77 -5.90
C ILE A 150 11.19 -8.62 -5.90
N ARG A 151 11.77 -8.37 -4.74
CA ARG A 151 12.68 -7.27 -4.49
C ARG A 151 13.93 -7.75 -3.78
N LEU A 152 15.07 -7.20 -4.14
CA LEU A 152 16.35 -7.54 -3.53
C LEU A 152 16.93 -6.31 -2.84
N ARG A 153 17.10 -6.38 -1.53
CA ARG A 153 17.73 -5.35 -0.70
C ARG A 153 19.19 -5.69 -0.52
N SER A 154 20.10 -4.98 -1.19
CA SER A 154 21.54 -5.14 -0.94
C SER A 154 21.95 -4.33 0.29
N HIS A 155 22.71 -4.96 1.19
CA HIS A 155 23.27 -4.31 2.40
C HIS A 155 24.66 -3.72 2.16
N SER A 156 24.97 -3.39 0.90
CA SER A 156 26.22 -2.71 0.56
C SER A 156 26.21 -1.28 1.09
N GLU A 157 27.18 -0.94 1.93
CA GLU A 157 27.33 0.41 2.48
C GLU A 157 27.72 1.45 1.42
N ARG A 158 28.15 0.98 0.23
CA ARG A 158 28.47 1.83 -0.93
C ARG A 158 27.25 2.25 -1.74
N LEU A 159 26.07 1.75 -1.37
CA LEU A 159 24.82 2.02 -2.09
C LEU A 159 23.79 2.63 -1.14
N SER A 160 22.94 3.47 -1.70
CA SER A 160 21.82 4.07 -1.01
C SER A 160 20.59 4.00 -1.89
N ASP A 161 19.43 3.89 -1.26
CA ASP A 161 18.18 4.16 -1.95
C ASP A 161 18.15 5.56 -2.58
N PRO A 162 17.36 5.76 -3.64
CA PRO A 162 17.09 7.08 -4.17
C PRO A 162 16.43 7.97 -3.10
N ALA A 163 16.63 9.28 -3.22
CA ALA A 163 15.88 10.24 -2.43
C ALA A 163 14.37 10.06 -2.68
N PRO A 164 13.52 10.19 -1.65
CA PRO A 164 12.08 10.20 -1.83
C PRO A 164 11.64 11.25 -2.86
N PRO A 165 10.65 10.94 -3.72
CA PRO A 165 10.14 11.88 -4.71
C PRO A 165 9.42 13.06 -4.03
N GLU A 166 9.19 14.15 -4.76
CA GLU A 166 8.27 15.18 -4.27
C GLU A 166 6.82 14.65 -4.23
N ILE A 167 6.04 15.14 -3.26
CA ILE A 167 4.61 14.84 -3.18
C ILE A 167 3.90 15.70 -4.22
N ILE A 168 3.12 15.05 -5.07
CA ILE A 168 2.29 15.68 -6.09
C ILE A 168 0.85 15.75 -5.59
N TYR A 169 0.22 16.91 -5.75
CA TYR A 169 -1.12 17.22 -5.25
C TYR A 169 -2.08 17.47 -6.40
N GLU A 170 -3.38 17.30 -6.13
CA GLU A 170 -4.41 17.74 -7.07
C GLU A 170 -4.30 19.23 -7.39
N ASN A 171 -4.53 19.55 -8.66
CA ASN A 171 -4.70 20.93 -9.10
C ASN A 171 -6.19 21.32 -9.00
N PRO A 172 -6.58 22.24 -8.11
CA PRO A 172 -7.98 22.66 -7.96
C PRO A 172 -8.56 23.28 -9.24
N GLU A 173 -7.71 23.85 -10.11
CA GLU A 173 -8.15 24.43 -11.38
C GLU A 173 -8.31 23.41 -12.51
N HIS A 174 -7.88 22.16 -12.30
CA HIS A 174 -8.05 21.11 -13.31
C HIS A 174 -9.56 20.85 -13.55
N PRO A 175 -10.03 20.76 -14.80
CA PRO A 175 -11.47 20.67 -15.10
C PRO A 175 -12.20 19.55 -14.33
N ARG A 176 -11.61 18.37 -14.25
CA ARG A 176 -12.19 17.23 -13.51
C ARG A 176 -12.28 17.48 -12.00
N VAL A 177 -11.31 18.19 -11.43
CA VAL A 177 -11.30 18.53 -9.99
C VAL A 177 -12.35 19.60 -9.70
N ARG A 178 -12.47 20.61 -10.57
CA ARG A 178 -13.55 21.61 -10.48
C ARG A 178 -14.93 20.99 -10.59
N GLU A 179 -15.10 20.01 -11.49
CA GLU A 179 -16.35 19.29 -11.66
C GLU A 179 -16.74 18.51 -10.38
N SER A 180 -15.76 17.92 -9.67
CA SER A 180 -15.99 17.26 -8.39
C SER A 180 -16.55 18.18 -7.30
N LEU A 181 -16.46 19.51 -7.44
CA LEU A 181 -17.17 20.43 -6.54
C LEU A 181 -18.69 20.22 -6.58
N GLY A 182 -19.23 19.73 -7.70
CA GLY A 182 -20.63 19.33 -7.86
C GLY A 182 -21.07 18.22 -6.91
N LEU A 183 -20.14 17.38 -6.45
CA LEU A 183 -20.40 16.31 -5.47
C LEU A 183 -20.54 16.83 -4.04
N VAL A 184 -19.95 17.99 -3.74
CA VAL A 184 -19.96 18.54 -2.38
C VAL A 184 -21.31 19.21 -2.09
N PRO A 185 -22.01 18.85 -0.99
CA PRO A 185 -23.25 19.51 -0.59
C PRO A 185 -23.11 21.03 -0.49
N ALA A 186 -24.09 21.78 -1.00
CA ALA A 186 -24.06 23.25 -1.01
C ALA A 186 -23.82 23.85 0.40
N ALA A 187 -24.50 23.30 1.41
CA ALA A 187 -24.34 23.73 2.81
C ALA A 187 -22.91 23.58 3.36
N ILE A 188 -22.05 22.75 2.74
CA ILE A 188 -20.63 22.62 3.08
C ILE A 188 -19.80 23.60 2.24
N ARG A 189 -20.10 23.73 0.94
CA ARG A 189 -19.41 24.67 0.04
C ARG A 189 -19.50 26.11 0.55
N ASP A 190 -20.65 26.49 1.10
CA ASP A 190 -20.92 27.86 1.56
C ASP A 190 -20.31 28.18 2.94
N ILE A 191 -19.65 27.21 3.61
CA ILE A 191 -18.96 27.45 4.88
C ILE A 191 -17.66 28.22 4.61
N GLY A 192 -17.62 29.49 5.02
CA GLY A 192 -16.45 30.35 4.83
C GLY A 192 -15.25 30.05 5.75
N ASP A 193 -15.46 29.36 6.87
CA ASP A 193 -14.38 28.95 7.79
C ASP A 193 -13.77 27.61 7.32
N PRO A 194 -12.49 27.57 6.89
CA PRO A 194 -11.86 26.37 6.34
C PRO A 194 -11.94 25.15 7.26
N TRP A 195 -11.75 25.37 8.57
CA TRP A 195 -11.73 24.29 9.54
C TRP A 195 -13.11 23.67 9.76
N LYS A 196 -14.15 24.50 9.91
CA LYS A 196 -15.55 24.05 9.98
C LYS A 196 -15.96 23.38 8.68
N GLN A 197 -15.51 23.89 7.52
CA GLN A 197 -15.79 23.29 6.22
C GLN A 197 -15.21 21.88 6.12
N LEU A 198 -13.93 21.69 6.45
CA LEU A 198 -13.27 20.38 6.42
C LEU A 198 -13.89 19.40 7.42
N ARG A 199 -14.28 19.86 8.61
CA ARG A 199 -15.00 19.02 9.59
C ARG A 199 -16.38 18.60 9.07
N ALA A 200 -17.14 19.52 8.48
CA ALA A 200 -18.43 19.22 7.88
C ALA A 200 -18.30 18.23 6.71
N LEU A 201 -17.30 18.42 5.85
CA LEU A 201 -16.97 17.50 4.77
C LEU A 201 -16.63 16.11 5.31
N ARG A 202 -15.77 16.02 6.33
CA ARG A 202 -15.35 14.74 6.94
C ARG A 202 -16.55 14.00 7.53
N THR A 203 -17.42 14.70 8.27
CA THR A 203 -18.66 14.12 8.81
C THR A 203 -19.57 13.62 7.69
N TRP A 204 -19.75 14.40 6.61
CA TRP A 204 -20.58 13.98 5.48
C TRP A 204 -20.02 12.74 4.77
N VAL A 205 -18.70 12.69 4.53
CA VAL A 205 -18.04 11.51 3.92
C VAL A 205 -18.23 10.28 4.82
N ALA A 206 -17.99 10.40 6.12
CA ALA A 206 -18.16 9.30 7.07
C ALA A 206 -19.59 8.73 7.13
N GLN A 207 -20.59 9.56 6.84
CA GLN A 207 -22.00 9.18 6.83
C GLN A 207 -22.50 8.73 5.44
N SER A 208 -21.67 8.82 4.41
CA SER A 208 -22.11 8.60 3.02
C SER A 208 -22.32 7.11 2.70
N TRP A 209 -21.62 6.20 3.39
CA TRP A 209 -21.83 4.75 3.30
C TRP A 209 -21.25 4.03 4.52
N GLY A 210 -21.59 2.74 4.69
CA GLY A 210 -20.99 1.88 5.71
C GLY A 210 -19.71 1.19 5.22
N HIS A 211 -18.70 1.07 6.08
CA HIS A 211 -17.42 0.42 5.78
C HIS A 211 -17.58 -1.03 5.28
N ARG A 212 -16.96 -1.36 4.13
CA ARG A 212 -16.95 -2.71 3.55
C ARG A 212 -15.56 -3.13 3.13
N SER A 213 -14.93 -4.03 3.89
CA SER A 213 -13.59 -4.57 3.62
C SER A 213 -13.59 -5.89 2.85
N ALA A 214 -14.76 -6.36 2.41
CA ALA A 214 -14.94 -7.62 1.69
C ALA A 214 -15.93 -7.40 0.55
N GLY A 215 -15.69 -8.10 -0.56
CA GLY A 215 -16.47 -8.07 -1.78
C GLY A 215 -15.65 -8.58 -2.96
N ASN A 216 -16.28 -8.79 -4.10
CA ASN A 216 -15.61 -9.34 -5.28
C ASN A 216 -14.87 -8.27 -6.10
N VAL A 217 -15.29 -7.01 -6.00
CA VAL A 217 -14.73 -5.92 -6.83
C VAL A 217 -14.17 -4.80 -5.97
N TYR A 218 -12.93 -4.41 -6.23
CA TYR A 218 -12.30 -3.25 -5.61
C TYR A 218 -12.81 -1.95 -6.23
N THR A 219 -13.25 -1.00 -5.40
CA THR A 219 -13.77 0.28 -5.89
C THR A 219 -12.61 1.16 -6.42
N PRO A 220 -12.70 1.74 -7.63
CA PRO A 220 -11.67 2.65 -8.12
C PRO A 220 -11.54 3.92 -7.27
N TRP A 221 -10.35 4.53 -7.25
CA TRP A 221 -10.12 5.83 -6.58
C TRP A 221 -10.65 7.02 -7.40
N ASP A 222 -11.87 6.91 -7.92
CA ASP A 222 -12.56 7.98 -8.65
C ASP A 222 -13.75 8.46 -7.80
N PRO A 223 -13.84 9.75 -7.44
CA PRO A 223 -14.80 10.23 -6.45
C PRO A 223 -16.26 10.04 -6.88
N TRP A 224 -16.55 10.11 -8.18
CA TRP A 224 -17.89 9.85 -8.72
C TRP A 224 -18.24 8.38 -8.59
N THR A 225 -17.33 7.50 -9.01
CA THR A 225 -17.47 6.05 -8.92
C THR A 225 -17.62 5.59 -7.48
N ILE A 226 -16.81 6.12 -6.55
CA ILE A 226 -16.90 5.80 -5.12
C ILE A 226 -18.31 6.10 -4.62
N LEU A 227 -18.84 7.30 -4.85
CA LEU A 227 -20.16 7.68 -4.33
C LEU A 227 -21.29 6.87 -4.96
N ASP A 228 -21.19 6.55 -6.24
CA ASP A 228 -22.17 5.75 -6.97
C ASP A 228 -22.18 4.29 -6.46
N TRP A 229 -21.03 3.63 -6.53
CA TRP A 229 -20.85 2.23 -6.15
C TRP A 229 -21.07 2.01 -4.64
N ALA A 230 -20.62 2.96 -3.80
CA ALA A 230 -20.74 2.82 -2.36
C ALA A 230 -22.19 2.84 -1.88
N LYS A 231 -23.03 3.68 -2.49
CA LYS A 231 -24.46 3.82 -2.16
C LYS A 231 -25.26 2.59 -2.57
N GLU A 232 -25.02 2.07 -3.77
CA GLU A 232 -25.78 0.93 -4.29
C GLU A 232 -25.20 -0.44 -3.86
N ASN A 233 -23.97 -0.46 -3.36
CA ASN A 233 -23.16 -1.67 -3.18
C ASN A 233 -23.14 -2.54 -4.44
N ARG A 234 -22.91 -1.91 -5.59
CA ARG A 234 -22.90 -2.55 -6.91
C ARG A 234 -21.73 -2.02 -7.73
N GLY A 235 -20.74 -2.88 -7.92
CA GLY A 235 -19.55 -2.58 -8.70
C GLY A 235 -19.65 -3.08 -10.13
N GLN A 236 -18.48 -3.22 -10.76
CA GLN A 236 -18.34 -3.87 -12.05
C GLN A 236 -19.06 -5.23 -12.07
N GLY A 237 -19.77 -5.54 -13.15
CA GLY A 237 -20.49 -6.81 -13.26
C GLY A 237 -21.72 -6.95 -12.36
N ARG A 238 -22.09 -5.91 -11.59
CA ARG A 238 -23.12 -5.91 -10.52
C ARG A 238 -22.73 -6.71 -9.28
N ASP A 239 -21.45 -6.98 -9.11
CA ASP A 239 -20.91 -7.62 -7.92
C ASP A 239 -20.85 -6.67 -6.72
N ASP A 240 -20.67 -7.23 -5.53
CA ASP A 240 -20.48 -6.47 -4.32
C ASP A 240 -19.11 -5.78 -4.26
N THR A 241 -19.07 -4.67 -3.53
CA THR A 241 -17.95 -3.72 -3.58
C THR A 241 -17.13 -3.74 -2.32
N ILE A 242 -15.81 -3.82 -2.47
CA ILE A 242 -14.87 -3.40 -1.43
C ILE A 242 -14.85 -1.87 -1.44
N CYS A 243 -15.40 -1.26 -0.41
CA CYS A 243 -15.44 0.18 -0.19
C CYS A 243 -15.13 0.50 1.28
N MET A 244 -13.85 0.44 1.62
CA MET A 244 -13.29 0.57 2.98
C MET A 244 -12.58 1.91 3.20
N CYS A 245 -11.80 2.01 4.28
CA CYS A 245 -11.10 3.23 4.73
C CYS A 245 -10.38 4.00 3.60
N VAL A 246 -9.74 3.29 2.68
CA VAL A 246 -9.08 3.86 1.50
C VAL A 246 -10.00 4.76 0.69
N HIS A 247 -11.25 4.37 0.49
CA HIS A 247 -12.23 5.09 -0.32
C HIS A 247 -12.81 6.30 0.41
N PHE A 248 -12.95 6.23 1.74
CA PHE A 248 -13.31 7.41 2.54
C PHE A 248 -12.22 8.47 2.46
N ALA A 249 -10.95 8.07 2.61
CA ALA A 249 -9.81 8.96 2.59
C ALA A 249 -9.52 9.56 1.21
N THR A 250 -9.60 8.76 0.14
CA THR A 250 -9.44 9.26 -1.23
C THR A 250 -10.59 10.18 -1.65
N LEU A 251 -11.84 9.84 -1.32
CA LEU A 251 -12.97 10.74 -1.55
C LEU A 251 -12.79 12.07 -0.80
N PHE A 252 -12.44 12.01 0.49
CA PHE A 252 -12.24 13.21 1.29
C PHE A 252 -11.10 14.08 0.75
N ALA A 253 -9.96 13.50 0.39
CA ALA A 253 -8.84 14.24 -0.21
C ALA A 253 -9.20 14.88 -1.55
N ALA A 254 -9.88 14.15 -2.45
CA ALA A 254 -10.36 14.71 -3.72
C ALA A 254 -11.32 15.89 -3.53
N LEU A 255 -12.29 15.76 -2.62
CA LEU A 255 -13.27 16.82 -2.38
C LEU A 255 -12.67 18.00 -1.60
N ALA A 256 -11.72 17.76 -0.69
CA ALA A 256 -10.96 18.83 -0.06
C ALA A 256 -10.15 19.61 -1.11
N ALA A 257 -9.53 18.91 -2.08
CA ALA A 257 -8.86 19.55 -3.20
C ALA A 257 -9.82 20.37 -4.08
N ALA A 258 -11.01 19.84 -4.38
CA ALA A 258 -12.05 20.57 -5.12
C ALA A 258 -12.53 21.86 -4.40
N LEU A 259 -12.46 21.88 -3.06
CA LEU A 259 -12.72 23.06 -2.22
C LEU A 259 -11.51 24.00 -2.10
N GLY A 260 -10.39 23.71 -2.77
CA GLY A 260 -9.18 24.55 -2.79
C GLY A 260 -8.17 24.25 -1.68
N HIS A 261 -8.36 23.17 -0.92
CA HIS A 261 -7.40 22.74 0.10
C HIS A 261 -6.29 21.88 -0.49
N ARG A 262 -5.12 21.87 0.13
CA ARG A 262 -4.06 20.92 -0.20
C ARG A 262 -4.23 19.68 0.67
N ALA A 263 -4.47 18.54 0.05
CA ALA A 263 -4.72 17.28 0.74
C ALA A 263 -3.79 16.17 0.25
N ARG A 264 -3.41 15.26 1.13
CA ARG A 264 -2.63 14.05 0.80
C ARG A 264 -3.12 12.85 1.59
N CYS A 265 -3.01 11.69 0.99
CA CYS A 265 -3.36 10.43 1.62
C CYS A 265 -2.23 9.90 2.49
N VAL A 266 -2.59 9.32 3.63
CA VAL A 266 -1.69 8.79 4.65
C VAL A 266 -2.02 7.33 4.90
N VAL A 267 -0.98 6.50 4.89
CA VAL A 267 -1.04 5.09 5.30
C VAL A 267 -0.54 5.00 6.74
N ILE A 268 -1.24 4.23 7.57
CA ILE A 268 -0.73 3.81 8.87
C ILE A 268 -0.82 2.29 9.01
N ALA A 269 0.08 1.70 9.79
CA ALA A 269 0.06 0.27 10.12
C ALA A 269 0.81 -0.04 11.42
N GLU A 270 0.32 -1.02 12.18
CA GLU A 270 1.09 -1.59 13.29
C GLU A 270 2.26 -2.40 12.73
N LYS A 271 1.97 -3.27 11.75
CA LYS A 271 2.95 -4.01 10.94
C LYS A 271 2.55 -4.02 9.48
N LEU A 272 3.54 -4.10 8.59
CA LEU A 272 3.34 -3.95 7.14
C LEU A 272 2.76 -5.21 6.47
N ASP A 273 2.86 -6.33 7.15
CA ASP A 273 2.43 -7.66 6.73
C ASP A 273 1.21 -8.13 7.53
N GLU A 274 0.42 -7.21 8.10
CA GLU A 274 -0.80 -7.51 8.86
C GLU A 274 -1.99 -6.68 8.39
N ALA A 275 -3.21 -7.21 8.58
CA ALA A 275 -4.47 -6.52 8.27
C ALA A 275 -4.84 -5.43 9.31
N THR A 276 -3.84 -4.81 9.95
CA THR A 276 -3.99 -3.73 10.96
C THR A 276 -3.71 -2.34 10.38
N GLY A 277 -3.59 -2.28 9.05
CA GLY A 277 -3.42 -1.04 8.30
C GLY A 277 -4.68 -0.18 8.27
N HIS A 278 -4.49 1.13 8.11
CA HIS A 278 -5.58 2.08 7.90
C HIS A 278 -5.13 3.22 6.97
N PHE A 279 -6.10 3.82 6.29
CA PHE A 279 -5.86 4.85 5.28
C PHE A 279 -6.67 6.09 5.61
N MET A 280 -5.97 7.23 5.64
CA MET A 280 -6.47 8.51 6.16
C MET A 280 -6.04 9.65 5.23
N THR A 281 -6.37 10.88 5.62
CA THR A 281 -6.02 12.07 4.84
C THR A 281 -5.42 13.13 5.73
N GLU A 282 -4.36 13.79 5.28
CA GLU A 282 -3.93 15.06 5.85
C GLU A 282 -4.34 16.23 4.96
N VAL A 283 -4.70 17.35 5.58
CA VAL A 283 -4.97 18.62 4.90
C VAL A 283 -4.06 19.69 5.47
N TRP A 284 -3.46 20.52 4.61
CA TRP A 284 -2.61 21.63 5.02
C TRP A 284 -3.47 22.79 5.54
N ASP A 285 -3.40 23.04 6.85
CA ASP A 285 -3.97 24.23 7.46
C ASP A 285 -3.02 25.42 7.27
N ARG A 286 -3.42 26.33 6.37
CA ARG A 286 -2.66 27.55 6.05
C ARG A 286 -2.48 28.47 7.25
N SER A 287 -3.44 28.48 8.19
CA SER A 287 -3.42 29.39 9.33
C SER A 287 -2.36 29.00 10.35
N SER A 288 -2.24 27.71 10.65
CA SER A 288 -1.20 27.17 11.55
C SER A 288 0.08 26.74 10.83
N ARG A 289 0.08 26.72 9.49
CA ARG A 289 1.17 26.23 8.62
C ARG A 289 1.57 24.79 8.99
N ARG A 290 0.57 23.92 9.13
CA ARG A 290 0.74 22.52 9.55
C ARG A 290 -0.15 21.59 8.75
N TRP A 291 0.31 20.36 8.60
CA TRP A 291 -0.55 19.24 8.19
C TRP A 291 -1.42 18.82 9.36
N VAL A 292 -2.71 18.61 9.09
CA VAL A 292 -3.69 18.14 10.07
C VAL A 292 -4.28 16.83 9.58
N LEU A 293 -4.25 15.81 10.42
CA LEU A 293 -4.80 14.49 10.10
C LEU A 293 -6.32 14.46 10.29
N HIS A 294 -7.01 13.99 9.26
CA HIS A 294 -8.43 13.73 9.22
C HIS A 294 -8.68 12.24 8.95
N ASP A 295 -9.55 11.64 9.76
CA ASP A 295 -10.09 10.32 9.52
C ASP A 295 -11.53 10.41 9.00
N PRO A 296 -11.75 10.32 7.69
CA PRO A 296 -13.10 10.35 7.12
C PRO A 296 -13.83 9.02 7.23
N ASN A 297 -13.20 7.91 7.63
CA ASN A 297 -13.89 6.65 7.89
C ASN A 297 -14.49 6.62 9.30
N TYR A 298 -13.79 7.22 10.28
CA TYR A 298 -14.24 7.29 11.67
C TYR A 298 -14.76 8.67 12.10
N ASP A 299 -14.74 9.65 11.21
CA ASP A 299 -15.04 11.06 11.52
C ASP A 299 -14.23 11.59 12.72
N VAL A 300 -12.93 11.32 12.76
CA VAL A 300 -12.05 11.78 13.86
C VAL A 300 -10.87 12.63 13.39
N HIS A 301 -10.27 13.34 14.34
CA HIS A 301 -8.96 13.97 14.26
C HIS A 301 -8.37 13.99 15.68
N TYR A 302 -7.10 14.38 15.80
CA TYR A 302 -6.40 14.36 17.08
C TYR A 302 -5.92 15.76 17.47
N VAL A 303 -6.06 16.11 18.76
CA VAL A 303 -5.69 17.42 19.29
C VAL A 303 -4.91 17.28 20.60
N ASP A 304 -3.73 17.89 20.66
CA ASP A 304 -2.88 18.01 21.87
C ASP A 304 -2.38 19.46 21.96
N GLY A 305 -3.25 20.37 22.42
CA GLY A 305 -3.04 21.83 22.35
C GLY A 305 -3.26 22.42 20.94
N HIS A 306 -2.92 21.67 19.90
CA HIS A 306 -3.21 21.97 18.50
C HIS A 306 -3.61 20.69 17.73
N PRO A 307 -4.26 20.79 16.56
CA PRO A 307 -4.49 19.64 15.69
C PRO A 307 -3.17 18.97 15.27
N LEU A 308 -3.15 17.64 15.25
CA LEU A 308 -1.95 16.84 15.03
C LEU A 308 -1.85 16.31 13.60
N SER A 309 -0.62 16.21 13.10
CA SER A 309 -0.26 15.50 11.87
C SER A 309 -0.13 13.99 12.11
N ALA A 310 0.02 13.21 11.05
CA ALA A 310 0.36 11.79 11.12
C ALA A 310 1.75 11.56 11.74
N ILE A 311 2.71 12.45 11.45
CA ILE A 311 4.08 12.37 12.01
C ILE A 311 4.08 12.69 13.51
N ASP A 312 3.30 13.68 13.94
CA ASP A 312 3.07 13.96 15.36
C ASP A 312 2.60 12.73 16.12
N LEU A 313 1.70 11.96 15.52
CA LEU A 313 1.16 10.74 16.08
C LEU A 313 2.16 9.58 16.00
N ALA A 314 2.90 9.44 14.90
CA ALA A 314 3.95 8.43 14.77
C ALA A 314 4.99 8.52 15.89
N GLU A 315 5.52 9.72 16.14
CA GLU A 315 6.51 9.96 17.19
C GLU A 315 5.96 9.63 18.59
N ARG A 316 4.69 9.98 18.86
CA ARG A 316 4.00 9.64 20.12
C ARG A 316 3.76 8.13 20.24
N SER A 317 3.44 7.45 19.15
CA SER A 317 3.31 5.99 19.09
C SER A 317 4.64 5.32 19.41
N HIS A 318 5.75 5.81 18.83
CA HIS A 318 7.09 5.29 19.11
C HIS A 318 7.48 5.42 20.58
N GLN A 319 6.98 6.46 21.26
CA GLN A 319 7.12 6.66 22.71
C GLN A 319 6.12 5.84 23.56
N GLY A 320 5.26 5.02 22.96
CA GLY A 320 4.28 4.19 23.66
C GLY A 320 3.11 4.96 24.26
N ARG A 321 2.81 6.16 23.75
CA ARG A 321 1.69 6.98 24.25
C ARG A 321 0.36 6.53 23.63
N SER A 322 -0.67 6.37 24.46
CA SER A 322 -2.06 6.19 24.00
C SER A 322 -2.67 7.52 23.54
N PHE A 323 -3.54 7.49 22.54
CA PHE A 323 -4.12 8.67 21.91
C PHE A 323 -5.54 8.97 22.36
N GLU A 324 -6.16 8.11 23.17
CA GLU A 324 -7.58 8.21 23.57
C GLU A 324 -8.00 9.61 24.01
N LYS A 325 -7.18 10.27 24.82
CA LYS A 325 -7.45 11.63 25.33
C LYS A 325 -7.34 12.74 24.29
N TRP A 326 -6.74 12.47 23.14
CA TRP A 326 -6.55 13.43 22.05
C TRP A 326 -7.58 13.25 20.93
N VAL A 327 -8.35 12.15 20.96
CA VAL A 327 -9.37 11.89 19.94
C VAL A 327 -10.49 12.93 20.04
N VAL A 328 -10.76 13.60 18.92
CA VAL A 328 -11.90 14.50 18.76
C VAL A 328 -12.82 13.96 17.66
N ALA A 329 -13.88 13.30 18.11
CA ALA A 329 -14.91 12.70 17.25
C ALA A 329 -15.90 13.73 16.72
N GLY A 330 -16.36 13.51 15.49
CA GLY A 330 -17.50 14.20 14.90
C GLY A 330 -18.79 13.39 15.01
N LYS A 331 -19.86 13.87 14.36
CA LYS A 331 -21.20 13.28 14.43
C LYS A 331 -21.35 12.02 13.56
N GLY A 332 -20.43 11.80 12.63
CA GLY A 332 -20.39 10.67 11.71
C GLY A 332 -19.58 9.49 12.23
N MET A 333 -19.09 9.54 13.48
CA MET A 333 -18.33 8.43 14.05
C MET A 333 -19.19 7.17 14.06
N PRO A 334 -18.72 6.05 13.45
CA PRO A 334 -19.46 4.81 13.46
C PRO A 334 -19.73 4.35 14.90
N LEU A 335 -20.99 4.00 15.17
CA LEU A 335 -21.40 3.37 16.42
C LEU A 335 -21.57 1.85 16.26
N GLY A 336 -21.33 1.34 15.06
CA GLY A 336 -21.36 -0.08 14.71
C GLY A 336 -20.96 -0.27 13.23
N PRO A 337 -20.72 -1.52 12.79
CA PRO A 337 -20.73 -2.76 13.57
C PRO A 337 -19.56 -2.85 14.58
N ALA A 338 -19.69 -3.67 15.63
CA ALA A 338 -18.73 -3.78 16.74
C ALA A 338 -17.28 -3.96 16.27
N ARG A 339 -17.05 -4.82 15.26
CA ARG A 339 -15.71 -5.03 14.67
C ARG A 339 -15.03 -3.72 14.24
N VAL A 340 -15.79 -2.78 13.67
CA VAL A 340 -15.27 -1.49 13.19
C VAL A 340 -14.94 -0.57 14.37
N THR A 341 -15.80 -0.54 15.38
CA THR A 341 -15.60 0.28 16.59
C THR A 341 -14.50 -0.26 17.50
N ASP A 342 -14.38 -1.59 17.59
CA ASP A 342 -13.34 -2.27 18.36
C ASP A 342 -11.98 -2.05 17.69
N ALA A 343 -11.91 -2.18 16.35
CA ALA A 343 -10.69 -1.85 15.61
C ALA A 343 -10.24 -0.40 15.87
N PHE A 344 -11.18 0.56 15.93
CA PHE A 344 -10.84 1.94 16.27
C PHE A 344 -10.20 2.05 17.65
N ARG A 345 -10.83 1.46 18.66
CA ARG A 345 -10.34 1.52 20.04
C ARG A 345 -8.96 0.85 20.16
N ASP A 346 -8.87 -0.38 19.67
CA ASP A 346 -7.74 -1.27 19.91
C ASP A 346 -6.48 -0.84 19.15
N TYR A 347 -6.64 -0.21 17.99
CA TYR A 347 -5.52 0.11 17.10
C TYR A 347 -5.30 1.61 16.87
N PHE A 348 -6.36 2.39 16.63
CA PHE A 348 -6.24 3.79 16.22
C PHE A 348 -6.25 4.76 17.40
N ALA A 349 -7.13 4.56 18.38
CA ALA A 349 -7.18 5.34 19.61
C ALA A 349 -6.06 4.94 20.59
N SER A 350 -5.65 3.68 20.59
CA SER A 350 -4.48 3.21 21.35
C SER A 350 -3.14 3.72 20.80
N GLY A 351 -3.12 4.16 19.53
CA GLY A 351 -1.92 4.59 18.81
C GLY A 351 -1.06 3.47 18.24
N ARG A 352 -1.45 2.20 18.36
CA ARG A 352 -0.69 1.04 17.85
C ARG A 352 -0.48 1.08 16.34
N SER A 353 -1.48 1.47 15.55
CA SER A 353 -1.32 1.51 14.10
C SER A 353 -0.44 2.66 13.60
N PHE A 354 -0.01 3.59 14.45
CA PHE A 354 0.88 4.69 14.04
C PHE A 354 2.37 4.32 14.15
N ARG A 355 2.69 3.04 14.36
CA ARG A 355 4.09 2.55 14.38
C ARG A 355 4.76 2.68 13.02
N HIS A 356 4.02 2.43 11.95
CA HIS A 356 4.41 2.74 10.59
C HIS A 356 3.47 3.81 10.06
N VAL A 357 4.04 4.86 9.48
CA VAL A 357 3.31 5.94 8.83
C VAL A 357 3.95 6.20 7.48
N ALA A 358 3.14 6.45 6.47
CA ALA A 358 3.61 6.79 5.15
C ALA A 358 2.68 7.79 4.46
N VAL A 359 3.23 8.50 3.49
CA VAL A 359 2.47 9.40 2.62
C VAL A 359 2.48 8.87 1.20
N TRP A 360 1.33 8.91 0.55
CA TRP A 360 1.21 8.61 -0.87
C TRP A 360 1.86 9.74 -1.67
N SER A 361 2.81 9.46 -2.56
CA SER A 361 3.50 10.54 -3.31
C SER A 361 2.63 11.14 -4.41
N ALA A 362 1.74 10.39 -5.05
CA ALA A 362 0.93 10.86 -6.18
C ALA A 362 -0.56 11.04 -5.79
N ASN A 363 -0.92 12.16 -5.15
CA ASN A 363 -2.27 12.41 -4.64
C ASN A 363 -3.23 12.99 -5.69
N GLN A 364 -2.92 12.83 -6.97
CA GLN A 364 -3.61 13.45 -8.10
C GLN A 364 -4.46 12.46 -8.90
N TYR A 365 -5.21 11.59 -8.22
CA TYR A 365 -5.97 10.49 -8.85
C TYR A 365 -7.26 10.92 -9.56
N VAL A 366 -7.74 12.16 -9.38
CA VAL A 366 -8.83 12.75 -10.17
C VAL A 366 -8.30 13.29 -11.50
N SER A 367 -7.21 14.07 -11.46
CA SER A 367 -6.61 14.64 -12.68
C SER A 367 -5.76 13.62 -13.45
N ALA A 368 -5.14 12.66 -12.78
CA ALA A 368 -4.39 11.55 -13.36
C ALA A 368 -4.82 10.20 -12.74
N PRO A 369 -5.93 9.59 -13.22
CA PRO A 369 -6.45 8.33 -12.67
C PRO A 369 -5.46 7.16 -12.67
N ALA A 370 -4.49 7.17 -13.59
CA ALA A 370 -3.41 6.19 -13.61
C ALA A 370 -2.49 6.28 -12.38
N ALA A 371 -2.58 7.29 -11.54
CA ALA A 371 -1.88 7.36 -10.26
C ALA A 371 -2.50 6.46 -9.18
N ALA A 372 -3.76 6.04 -9.35
CA ALA A 372 -4.44 5.17 -8.40
C ALA A 372 -3.89 3.73 -8.49
N PRO A 373 -3.51 3.12 -7.36
CA PRO A 373 -3.11 1.73 -7.32
C PRO A 373 -4.33 0.80 -7.43
N PRO A 374 -4.20 -0.38 -8.04
CA PRO A 374 -5.18 -1.43 -7.87
C PRO A 374 -5.14 -2.01 -6.45
N ASN A 375 -6.30 -2.36 -5.89
CA ASN A 375 -6.43 -3.18 -4.68
C ASN A 375 -5.68 -2.71 -3.41
N HIS A 376 -5.31 -1.43 -3.32
CA HIS A 376 -4.61 -0.91 -2.14
C HIS A 376 -5.39 -1.16 -0.85
N GLY A 377 -4.70 -1.71 0.15
CA GLY A 377 -5.28 -2.12 1.43
C GLY A 377 -6.14 -3.39 1.39
N SER A 378 -6.38 -3.99 0.22
CA SER A 378 -7.02 -5.31 0.06
C SER A 378 -5.99 -6.44 -0.06
N ILE A 379 -4.72 -6.08 -0.20
CA ILE A 379 -3.53 -6.92 -0.12
C ILE A 379 -2.52 -6.22 0.79
N ALA A 380 -1.45 -6.93 1.20
CA ALA A 380 -0.36 -6.26 1.90
C ALA A 380 0.20 -5.09 1.05
N TYR A 381 0.60 -4.02 1.73
CA TYR A 381 1.17 -2.86 1.06
C TYR A 381 2.36 -3.29 0.21
N CYS A 382 2.38 -2.85 -1.03
CA CYS A 382 3.44 -3.22 -1.96
C CYS A 382 3.84 -2.08 -2.86
N GLU A 383 3.10 -0.97 -2.90
CA GLU A 383 3.31 0.11 -3.85
C GLU A 383 4.61 0.86 -3.57
N THR A 384 5.43 0.98 -4.62
CA THR A 384 6.73 1.66 -4.56
C THR A 384 6.60 3.16 -4.40
N GLU A 385 5.42 3.72 -4.70
CA GLU A 385 5.13 5.16 -4.68
C GLU A 385 4.80 5.69 -3.28
N ILE A 386 4.85 4.82 -2.27
CA ILE A 386 4.63 5.17 -0.86
C ILE A 386 5.96 5.65 -0.25
N VAL A 387 5.93 6.80 0.43
CA VAL A 387 7.08 7.31 1.18
C VAL A 387 6.87 7.07 2.67
N TRP A 388 7.64 6.12 3.22
CA TRP A 388 7.56 5.71 4.61
C TRP A 388 8.36 6.65 5.53
N TYR A 389 7.75 7.06 6.64
CA TYR A 389 8.48 7.69 7.74
C TYR A 389 9.27 6.63 8.49
N SER A 390 10.59 6.70 8.40
CA SER A 390 11.51 5.75 9.03
C SER A 390 12.58 6.52 9.81
N PRO A 391 12.33 6.84 11.09
CA PRO A 391 13.33 7.48 11.95
C PRO A 391 14.66 6.73 11.88
N ALA A 392 15.79 7.43 11.85
CA ALA A 392 17.10 6.84 11.53
C ALA A 392 17.53 5.65 12.41
N ALA A 393 16.97 5.52 13.61
CA ALA A 393 17.21 4.40 14.52
C ALA A 393 16.42 3.12 14.17
N MET A 394 15.54 3.16 13.17
CA MET A 394 14.63 2.08 12.80
C MET A 394 14.69 1.86 11.28
N ASP A 395 14.92 0.62 10.85
CA ASP A 395 14.75 0.22 9.45
C ASP A 395 13.30 -0.25 9.23
N LEU A 396 12.40 0.73 9.13
CA LEU A 396 10.99 0.47 8.86
C LEU A 396 10.81 0.33 7.35
N ALA A 397 10.07 -0.69 6.92
CA ALA A 397 9.72 -0.92 5.52
C ALA A 397 10.90 -1.27 4.57
N PRO A 398 11.74 -2.28 4.89
CA PRO A 398 12.93 -2.65 4.10
C PRO A 398 12.61 -3.19 2.69
N MET A 399 11.35 -3.47 2.39
CA MET A 399 10.87 -3.86 1.06
C MET A 399 10.45 -2.67 0.18
N PHE A 400 10.58 -1.42 0.64
CA PHE A 400 10.18 -0.22 -0.12
C PHE A 400 11.35 0.70 -0.44
N PRO A 401 11.34 1.39 -1.59
CA PRO A 401 12.47 2.21 -2.02
C PRO A 401 12.53 3.56 -1.32
N TYR A 402 11.38 4.17 -0.98
CA TYR A 402 11.34 5.53 -0.45
C TYR A 402 11.08 5.53 1.05
N ARG A 403 12.11 5.92 1.79
CA ARG A 403 12.09 6.08 3.24
C ARG A 403 12.66 7.45 3.58
N ALA A 404 11.92 8.23 4.37
CA ALA A 404 12.36 9.54 4.85
C ALA A 404 12.49 9.48 6.38
N SER A 405 13.68 9.80 6.89
CA SER A 405 13.94 9.87 8.33
C SER A 405 13.72 11.26 8.91
N GLN A 406 13.72 12.29 8.06
CA GLN A 406 13.59 13.68 8.47
C GLN A 406 12.13 14.11 8.43
N ARG A 407 11.62 14.54 9.58
CA ARG A 407 10.30 15.18 9.72
C ARG A 407 10.08 16.33 8.73
N ALA A 408 11.13 17.09 8.42
CA ALA A 408 11.09 18.21 7.48
C ALA A 408 10.56 17.83 6.08
N TYR A 409 10.77 16.58 5.63
CA TYR A 409 10.20 16.10 4.38
C TYR A 409 8.66 16.08 4.43
N PHE A 410 8.09 15.63 5.54
CA PHE A 410 6.64 15.53 5.73
C PHE A 410 5.98 16.84 6.13
N ASP A 411 6.71 17.72 6.83
CA ASP A 411 6.20 19.03 7.28
C ASP A 411 6.31 20.12 6.21
N ARG A 412 6.88 19.80 5.03
CA ARG A 412 7.03 20.76 3.93
C ARG A 412 5.67 21.34 3.53
N GLU A 413 5.67 22.66 3.34
CA GLU A 413 4.53 23.40 2.79
C GLU A 413 4.33 23.01 1.30
N PRO A 414 3.10 22.67 0.89
CA PRO A 414 2.77 22.18 -0.45
C PRO A 414 2.80 23.23 -1.56
#